data_AF-A0A960R971-F1
#
_entry.id   AF-A0A960R971-F1
#
_cell.length_a   1.000
_cell.length_b   1.000
_cell.length_c   1.000
_cell.angle_alpha   90.00
_cell.angle_beta   90.00
_cell.angle_gamma   90.00
#
_symmetry.space_group_name_H-M   'P 1'
#
loop_
_entity.id
_entity.type
_entity.pdbx_description
1 polymer ?
#
loop_
_entity_poly.entity_id
_entity_poly.type
_entity_poly.pdbx_seq_one_letter_code
_entity_poly.pdbx_strand_id
1 'polypeptide(L)'
;VVAPEGLSVLKSLLGSFGLQADAPEQQRRVALANWIIDPKNPLTARVIVNRLWHYHFGRGLVATPSDFGRMGFLPSHPELLDWLASELIEHGWSLKHIHRLILTSKTYRQSSSPRAEALAVDGTSEFLWRFPPRRLEAEAIRDNVLLVSGNLDDRMYGPGFLLFEPNANYARNWIPKENFGDTDLRRMIYSMKLRMENDSIFGAFDCPDAGQVAPSRSRSTTPIQALNLFNSGFLLDEANAFAARIETQEKSVSPQSQADRAFAMALGRPCRPGEREEAVKLIESHGLSSLCRALFNSNEFLFLP
;
A
#
# COMPACT_ATOMS: atom_id res chain seq x y z
N VAL A 1 -20.28 39.79 3.60
CA VAL A 1 -19.07 39.01 3.95
C VAL A 1 -19.50 37.92 4.92
N VAL A 2 -19.24 36.65 4.63
CA VAL A 2 -19.63 35.53 5.51
C VAL A 2 -18.52 35.32 6.54
N ALA A 3 -18.87 35.27 7.82
CA ALA A 3 -17.93 34.95 8.87
C ALA A 3 -17.44 33.50 8.73
N PRO A 4 -16.16 33.21 9.03
CA PRO A 4 -15.68 31.84 9.00
C PRO A 4 -16.40 31.02 10.08
N GLU A 5 -16.89 29.84 9.69
CA GLU A 5 -17.73 29.00 10.54
C GLU A 5 -17.56 27.51 10.18
N GLY A 6 -17.90 26.62 11.11
CA GLY A 6 -17.94 25.17 10.89
C GLY A 6 -19.22 24.69 10.19
N LEU A 7 -19.40 23.37 10.12
CA LEU A 7 -20.61 22.78 9.54
C LEU A 7 -21.83 23.05 10.42
N SER A 8 -22.90 23.60 9.83
CA SER A 8 -24.13 23.97 10.54
C SER A 8 -24.78 22.80 11.29
N VAL A 9 -24.68 21.58 10.74
CA VAL A 9 -25.20 20.35 11.35
C VAL A 9 -24.52 19.99 12.69
N LEU A 10 -23.30 20.47 12.93
CA LEU A 10 -22.56 20.24 14.17
C LEU A 10 -22.56 21.45 15.11
N LYS A 11 -23.25 22.54 14.75
CA LYS A 11 -23.22 23.80 15.52
C LYS A 11 -23.75 23.65 16.96
N SER A 12 -24.72 22.77 17.19
CA SER A 12 -25.24 22.48 18.53
C SER A 12 -24.21 21.78 19.43
N LEU A 13 -23.25 21.07 18.85
CA LEU A 13 -22.25 20.27 19.56
C LEU A 13 -20.91 21.00 19.71
N LEU A 14 -20.47 21.67 18.64
CA LEU A 14 -19.15 22.29 18.52
C LEU A 14 -19.17 23.82 18.64
N GLY A 15 -20.36 24.43 18.60
CA GLY A 15 -20.49 25.89 18.63
C GLY A 15 -19.99 26.56 17.34
N SER A 16 -19.80 27.88 17.43
CA SER A 16 -19.21 28.70 16.36
C SER A 16 -17.72 28.95 16.59
N PHE A 17 -17.03 29.40 15.55
CA PHE A 17 -15.62 29.81 15.67
C PHE A 17 -15.46 31.09 16.51
N GLY A 18 -16.53 31.88 16.68
CA GLY A 18 -16.49 33.15 17.40
C GLY A 18 -15.66 34.25 16.71
N LEU A 19 -15.40 34.12 15.41
CA LEU A 19 -14.56 35.04 14.64
C LEU A 19 -15.40 36.02 13.82
N GLN A 20 -14.90 37.25 13.68
CA GLN A 20 -15.48 38.27 12.81
C GLN A 20 -15.23 37.96 11.32
N ALA A 21 -16.05 38.55 10.45
CA ALA A 21 -16.02 38.30 9.02
C ALA A 21 -14.73 38.77 8.32
N ASP A 22 -13.96 39.65 8.95
CA ASP A 22 -12.68 40.22 8.53
C ASP A 22 -11.47 39.66 9.30
N ALA A 23 -11.68 38.65 10.16
CA ALA A 23 -10.60 38.03 10.94
C ALA A 23 -9.40 37.61 10.04
N PRO A 24 -8.14 37.79 10.47
CA PRO A 24 -6.97 37.37 9.71
C PRO A 24 -6.98 35.88 9.35
N GLU A 25 -6.48 35.53 8.16
CA GLU A 25 -6.50 34.15 7.65
C GLU A 25 -5.87 33.14 8.62
N GLN A 26 -4.75 33.49 9.25
CA GLN A 26 -4.08 32.64 10.23
C GLN A 26 -4.99 32.25 11.39
N GLN A 27 -5.78 33.21 11.91
CA GLN A 27 -6.73 32.94 13.00
C GLN A 27 -7.86 32.02 12.54
N ARG A 28 -8.35 32.19 11.31
CA ARG A 28 -9.38 31.32 10.73
C ARG A 28 -8.91 29.87 10.62
N ARG A 29 -7.67 29.67 10.14
CA ARG A 29 -7.08 28.32 9.99
C ARG A 29 -6.89 27.63 11.34
N VAL A 30 -6.44 28.35 12.36
CA VAL A 30 -6.29 27.81 13.73
C VAL A 30 -7.66 27.47 14.33
N ALA A 31 -8.66 28.35 14.20
CA ALA A 31 -10.01 28.07 14.69
C ALA A 31 -10.63 26.84 14.01
N LEU A 32 -10.48 26.70 12.70
CA LEU A 32 -10.92 25.51 11.96
C LEU A 32 -10.19 24.26 12.44
N ALA A 33 -8.86 24.31 12.62
CA ALA A 33 -8.09 23.18 13.12
C ALA A 33 -8.58 22.72 14.50
N ASN A 34 -8.76 23.66 15.43
CA ASN A 34 -9.28 23.38 16.78
C ASN A 34 -10.69 22.78 16.74
N TRP A 35 -11.56 23.29 15.86
CA TRP A 35 -12.91 22.74 15.67
C TRP A 35 -12.91 21.33 15.09
N ILE A 36 -11.98 21.02 14.18
CA ILE A 36 -11.82 19.68 13.60
C ILE A 36 -11.39 18.69 14.69
N ILE A 37 -10.42 19.04 15.53
CA ILE A 37 -9.87 18.13 16.54
C ILE A 37 -10.57 18.21 17.90
N ASP A 38 -11.63 19.00 18.02
CA ASP A 38 -12.37 19.13 19.28
C ASP A 38 -12.84 17.74 19.75
N PRO A 39 -12.60 17.33 21.00
CA PRO A 39 -13.04 16.04 21.53
C PRO A 39 -14.55 15.80 21.40
N LYS A 40 -15.36 16.86 21.35
CA LYS A 40 -16.80 16.77 21.11
C LYS A 40 -17.13 16.44 19.66
N ASN A 41 -16.19 16.55 18.73
CA ASN A 41 -16.39 16.25 17.32
C ASN A 41 -16.36 14.72 17.12
N PRO A 42 -17.50 14.09 16.82
CA PRO A 42 -17.59 12.63 16.80
C PRO A 42 -17.00 12.03 15.51
N LEU A 43 -16.67 12.85 14.50
CA LEU A 43 -16.26 12.36 13.19
C LEU A 43 -14.75 12.18 13.07
N THR A 44 -13.97 13.18 13.51
CA THR A 44 -12.54 13.22 13.24
C THR A 44 -11.81 12.00 13.77
N ALA A 45 -12.06 11.62 15.03
CA ALA A 45 -11.46 10.44 15.64
C ALA A 45 -11.92 9.13 14.96
N ARG A 46 -13.22 8.99 14.65
CA ARG A 46 -13.76 7.82 13.94
C ARG A 46 -13.16 7.65 12.55
N VAL A 47 -13.04 8.74 11.79
CA VAL A 47 -12.48 8.72 10.44
C VAL A 47 -11.01 8.31 10.47
N ILE A 48 -10.20 8.88 11.37
CA ILE A 48 -8.77 8.55 11.41
C ILE A 48 -8.53 7.11 11.89
N VAL A 49 -9.21 6.62 12.92
CA VAL A 49 -9.02 5.22 13.37
C VAL A 49 -9.54 4.22 12.35
N ASN A 50 -10.63 4.52 11.65
CA ASN A 50 -11.09 3.71 10.53
C ASN A 50 -10.07 3.66 9.39
N ARG A 51 -9.39 4.77 9.10
CA ARG A 51 -8.32 4.82 8.09
C ARG A 51 -7.10 4.02 8.54
N LEU A 52 -6.70 4.10 9.81
CA LEU A 52 -5.65 3.22 10.35
C LEU A 52 -6.03 1.76 10.21
N TRP A 53 -7.25 1.39 10.60
CA TRP A 53 -7.78 0.04 10.46
C TRP A 53 -7.77 -0.43 9.00
N HIS A 54 -8.25 0.41 8.08
CA HIS A 54 -8.28 0.14 6.65
C HIS A 54 -6.90 -0.21 6.09
N TYR A 55 -5.83 0.50 6.47
CA TYR A 55 -4.49 0.20 5.96
C TYR A 55 -3.89 -1.10 6.52
N HIS A 56 -4.32 -1.54 7.71
CA HIS A 56 -3.90 -2.82 8.28
C HIS A 56 -4.67 -3.99 7.67
N PHE A 57 -6.00 -3.88 7.57
CA PHE A 57 -6.88 -4.98 7.16
C PHE A 57 -7.35 -4.90 5.71
N GLY A 58 -6.95 -3.88 4.94
CA GLY A 58 -7.40 -3.64 3.56
C GLY A 58 -8.83 -3.10 3.42
N ARG A 59 -9.65 -3.19 4.47
CA ARG A 59 -11.04 -2.68 4.54
C ARG A 59 -11.23 -2.00 5.90
N GLY A 60 -11.82 -0.82 5.90
CA GLY A 60 -12.18 -0.12 7.14
C GLY A 60 -13.35 -0.81 7.84
N LEU A 61 -13.53 -0.53 9.14
CA LEU A 61 -14.77 -0.86 9.86
C LEU A 61 -15.97 -0.20 9.18
N VAL A 62 -15.80 1.03 8.70
CA VAL A 62 -16.66 1.65 7.69
C VAL A 62 -15.98 1.47 6.33
N ALA A 63 -16.65 0.77 5.42
CA ALA A 63 -16.09 0.40 4.11
C ALA A 63 -15.80 1.59 3.19
N THR A 64 -16.40 2.76 3.46
CA THR A 64 -16.19 4.05 2.77
C THR A 64 -15.30 4.97 3.61
N PRO A 65 -13.95 4.98 3.43
CA PRO A 65 -13.05 5.66 4.36
C PRO A 65 -13.22 7.18 4.45
N SER A 66 -13.78 7.80 3.41
CA SER A 66 -14.04 9.25 3.36
C SER A 66 -15.53 9.62 3.41
N ASP A 67 -16.44 8.66 3.58
CA ASP A 67 -17.87 8.94 3.69
C ASP A 67 -18.48 8.19 4.89
N PHE A 68 -18.72 8.94 5.96
CA PHE A 68 -19.39 8.52 7.18
C PHE A 68 -20.82 9.07 7.27
N GLY A 69 -21.30 9.70 6.18
CA GLY A 69 -22.64 10.25 6.06
C GLY A 69 -23.65 9.20 5.60
N ARG A 70 -24.81 9.68 5.16
CA ARG A 70 -25.92 8.83 4.69
C ARG A 70 -25.61 8.01 3.44
N MET A 71 -24.63 8.45 2.64
CA MET A 71 -24.20 7.77 1.42
C MET A 71 -23.06 6.77 1.69
N GLY A 72 -22.47 6.81 2.89
CA GLY A 72 -21.49 5.85 3.35
C GLY A 72 -22.12 4.54 3.85
N PHE A 73 -21.27 3.54 4.06
CA PHE A 73 -21.69 2.29 4.69
C PHE A 73 -21.79 2.44 6.22
N LEU A 74 -22.66 1.63 6.83
CA LEU A 74 -22.65 1.47 8.28
C LEU A 74 -21.38 0.74 8.73
N PRO A 75 -20.87 1.03 9.94
CA PRO A 75 -19.75 0.30 10.49
C PRO A 75 -20.11 -1.16 10.74
N SER A 76 -19.24 -2.09 10.34
CA SER A 76 -19.41 -3.52 10.64
C SER A 76 -19.32 -3.81 12.15
N HIS A 77 -18.49 -3.03 12.86
CA HIS A 77 -18.31 -3.13 14.31
C HIS A 77 -18.41 -1.73 14.95
N PRO A 78 -19.62 -1.19 15.18
CA PRO A 78 -19.82 0.17 15.67
C PRO A 78 -19.17 0.42 17.04
N GLU A 79 -19.32 -0.51 17.97
CA GLU A 79 -18.76 -0.37 19.32
C GLU A 79 -17.22 -0.36 19.32
N LEU A 80 -16.60 -1.17 18.45
CA LEU A 80 -15.15 -1.18 18.28
C LEU A 80 -14.64 0.14 17.68
N LEU A 81 -15.34 0.68 16.68
CA LEU A 81 -15.02 1.97 16.08
C LEU A 81 -15.09 3.09 17.12
N ASP A 82 -16.15 3.11 17.92
CA ASP A 82 -16.36 4.11 18.97
C ASP A 82 -15.31 3.98 20.07
N TRP A 83 -14.99 2.76 20.48
CA TRP A 83 -13.94 2.50 21.46
C TRP A 83 -12.56 2.98 20.97
N LEU A 84 -12.17 2.64 19.73
CA LEU A 84 -10.90 3.10 19.16
C LEU A 84 -10.84 4.64 19.03
N ALA A 85 -11.96 5.27 18.68
CA ALA A 85 -12.05 6.72 18.56
C ALA A 85 -11.87 7.41 19.92
N SER A 86 -12.55 6.92 20.97
CA SER A 86 -12.36 7.41 22.34
C SER A 86 -10.93 7.19 22.83
N GLU A 87 -10.37 5.99 22.61
CA GLU A 87 -9.00 5.64 22.99
C GLU A 87 -7.97 6.60 22.38
N LEU A 88 -8.17 7.00 21.12
CA LEU A 88 -7.30 7.95 20.43
C LEU A 88 -7.34 9.33 21.10
N ILE A 89 -8.53 9.82 21.44
CA ILE A 89 -8.71 11.12 22.08
C ILE A 89 -8.09 11.11 23.48
N GLU A 90 -8.38 10.08 24.29
CA GLU A 90 -7.88 9.93 25.66
C GLU A 90 -6.35 9.83 25.74
N HIS A 91 -5.72 9.27 24.71
CA HIS A 91 -4.25 9.15 24.62
C HIS A 91 -3.60 10.26 23.79
N GLY A 92 -4.22 11.45 23.75
CA GLY A 92 -3.62 12.65 23.16
C GLY A 92 -3.36 12.53 21.66
N TRP A 93 -4.25 11.87 20.92
CA TRP A 93 -4.19 11.69 19.47
C TRP A 93 -2.95 10.92 18.98
N SER A 94 -2.36 10.07 19.84
CA SER A 94 -1.20 9.26 19.48
C SER A 94 -1.57 8.14 18.49
N LEU A 95 -1.30 8.35 17.20
CA LEU A 95 -1.51 7.30 16.18
C LEU A 95 -0.68 6.05 16.47
N LYS A 96 0.54 6.22 16.99
CA LYS A 96 1.44 5.11 17.35
C LYS A 96 0.83 4.20 18.42
N HIS A 97 0.08 4.78 19.37
CA HIS A 97 -0.66 4.03 20.38
C HIS A 97 -1.72 3.12 19.74
N ILE A 98 -2.56 3.69 18.87
CA ILE A 98 -3.59 2.93 18.14
C ILE A 98 -2.97 1.86 17.24
N HIS A 99 -1.88 2.17 16.52
CA HIS A 99 -1.13 1.17 15.75
C HIS A 99 -0.72 -0.01 16.64
N ARG A 100 -0.14 0.25 17.82
CA ARG A 100 0.28 -0.81 18.73
C ARG A 100 -0.90 -1.66 19.20
N LEU A 101 -2.02 -1.05 19.56
CA LEU A 101 -3.23 -1.77 19.96
C LEU A 101 -3.72 -2.71 18.86
N ILE A 102 -3.81 -2.22 17.62
CA ILE A 102 -4.22 -3.04 16.47
C ILE A 102 -3.23 -4.18 16.26
N LEU A 103 -1.93 -3.89 16.13
CA LEU A 103 -0.90 -4.87 15.78
C LEU A 103 -0.70 -5.96 16.87
N THR A 104 -1.03 -5.65 18.13
CA THR A 104 -0.93 -6.60 19.24
C THR A 104 -2.24 -7.31 19.57
N SER A 105 -3.34 -6.94 18.89
CA SER A 105 -4.65 -7.59 19.07
C SER A 105 -4.61 -9.08 18.68
N LYS A 106 -5.58 -9.86 19.17
CA LYS A 106 -5.79 -11.22 18.67
C LYS A 106 -6.21 -11.21 17.21
N THR A 107 -7.02 -10.23 16.82
CA THR A 107 -7.56 -10.07 15.46
C THR A 107 -6.48 -9.90 14.42
N TYR A 108 -5.50 -9.02 14.65
CA TYR A 108 -4.39 -8.83 13.71
C TYR A 108 -3.47 -10.05 13.62
N ARG A 109 -3.35 -10.84 14.70
CA ARG A 109 -2.49 -12.03 14.76
C ARG A 109 -3.20 -13.32 14.34
N GLN A 110 -4.43 -13.25 13.83
CA GLN A 110 -5.13 -14.41 13.30
C GLN A 110 -4.42 -14.96 12.05
N SER A 111 -4.54 -16.27 11.83
CA SER A 111 -4.18 -16.87 10.54
C SER A 111 -5.10 -16.36 9.44
N SER A 112 -4.60 -16.24 8.21
CA SER A 112 -5.40 -15.98 7.01
C SER A 112 -5.90 -17.24 6.31
N SER A 113 -5.60 -18.41 6.87
CA SER A 113 -6.05 -19.70 6.35
C SER A 113 -7.57 -19.73 6.22
N PRO A 114 -8.11 -20.09 5.04
CA PRO A 114 -9.55 -20.16 4.83
C PRO A 114 -10.17 -21.29 5.65
N ARG A 115 -11.37 -21.04 6.20
CA ARG A 115 -12.26 -22.08 6.76
C ARG A 115 -13.50 -22.16 5.90
N ALA A 116 -13.81 -23.35 5.37
CA ALA A 116 -14.90 -23.55 4.40
C ALA A 116 -16.26 -23.07 4.93
N GLU A 117 -16.57 -23.40 6.18
CA GLU A 117 -17.79 -22.95 6.88
C GLU A 117 -17.90 -21.42 6.99
N ALA A 118 -16.80 -20.74 7.28
CA ALA A 118 -16.79 -19.29 7.42
C ALA A 118 -16.81 -18.58 6.07
N LEU A 119 -16.12 -19.12 5.06
CA LEU A 119 -16.17 -18.62 3.68
C LEU A 119 -17.58 -18.67 3.08
N ALA A 120 -18.36 -19.69 3.44
CA ALA A 120 -19.75 -19.81 2.98
C ALA A 120 -20.67 -18.72 3.54
N VAL A 121 -20.35 -18.18 4.72
CA VAL A 121 -21.12 -17.12 5.41
C VAL A 121 -20.57 -15.73 5.06
N ASP A 122 -19.25 -15.58 5.09
CA ASP A 122 -18.53 -14.32 4.92
C ASP A 122 -17.26 -14.54 4.09
N GLY A 123 -17.41 -14.53 2.76
CA GLY A 123 -16.30 -14.70 1.83
C GLY A 123 -15.29 -13.54 1.86
N THR A 124 -15.72 -12.35 2.23
CA THR A 124 -14.89 -11.12 2.26
C THR A 124 -14.11 -10.97 3.57
N SER A 125 -14.38 -11.81 4.57
CA SER A 125 -13.79 -11.72 5.91
C SER A 125 -14.12 -10.39 6.61
N GLU A 126 -15.29 -9.83 6.34
CA GLU A 126 -15.79 -8.60 6.97
C GLU A 126 -15.94 -8.73 8.49
N PHE A 127 -16.32 -9.92 8.97
CA PHE A 127 -16.43 -10.23 10.40
C PHE A 127 -15.13 -10.72 11.02
N LEU A 128 -13.99 -10.56 10.30
CA LEU A 128 -12.64 -10.76 10.84
C LEU A 128 -12.41 -12.16 11.41
N TRP A 129 -13.08 -13.17 10.85
CA TRP A 129 -12.92 -14.57 11.26
C TRP A 129 -11.56 -15.17 10.85
N ARG A 130 -10.81 -14.46 10.02
CA ARG A 130 -9.40 -14.67 9.65
C ARG A 130 -8.75 -13.32 9.36
N PHE A 131 -7.42 -13.29 9.25
CA PHE A 131 -6.75 -12.14 8.67
C PHE A 131 -7.07 -12.06 7.15
N PRO A 132 -7.53 -10.91 6.63
CA PRO A 132 -7.88 -10.77 5.23
C PRO A 132 -6.62 -10.66 4.37
N PRO A 133 -6.39 -11.59 3.41
CA PRO A 133 -5.21 -11.54 2.56
C PRO A 133 -5.26 -10.30 1.66
N ARG A 134 -4.10 -9.66 1.46
CA ARG A 134 -4.04 -8.33 0.86
C ARG A 134 -2.98 -8.23 -0.22
N ARG A 135 -3.38 -7.96 -1.46
CA ARG A 135 -2.45 -7.69 -2.57
C ARG A 135 -1.52 -6.51 -2.25
N LEU A 136 -0.28 -6.53 -2.72
CA LEU A 136 0.62 -5.40 -2.60
C LEU A 136 0.21 -4.29 -3.58
N GLU A 137 0.50 -3.05 -3.19
CA GLU A 137 0.31 -1.89 -4.06
C GLU A 137 1.51 -1.76 -5.00
N ALA A 138 1.33 -1.06 -6.11
CA ALA A 138 2.35 -0.88 -7.16
C ALA A 138 3.73 -0.52 -6.61
N GLU A 139 3.78 0.44 -5.68
CA GLU A 139 5.00 0.91 -5.04
C GLU A 139 5.68 -0.17 -4.21
N ALA A 140 4.89 -0.96 -3.47
CA ALA A 140 5.40 -2.04 -2.64
C ALA A 140 5.87 -3.23 -3.49
N ILE A 141 5.20 -3.52 -4.61
CA ILE A 141 5.64 -4.55 -5.56
C ILE A 141 7.02 -4.17 -6.10
N ARG A 142 7.16 -2.95 -6.62
CA ARG A 142 8.43 -2.46 -7.16
C ARG A 142 9.55 -2.47 -6.13
N ASP A 143 9.30 -1.89 -4.96
CA ASP A 143 10.31 -1.81 -3.89
C ASP A 143 10.70 -3.22 -3.41
N ASN A 144 9.76 -4.18 -3.39
CA ASN A 144 10.06 -5.58 -3.04
C ASN A 144 10.93 -6.27 -4.10
N VAL A 145 10.65 -6.07 -5.39
CA VAL A 145 11.50 -6.57 -6.49
C VAL A 145 12.94 -6.08 -6.31
N LEU A 146 13.12 -4.77 -6.13
CA LEU A 146 14.43 -4.14 -5.95
C LEU A 146 15.14 -4.63 -4.67
N LEU A 147 14.39 -4.84 -3.59
CA LEU A 147 14.93 -5.32 -2.32
C LEU A 147 15.50 -6.73 -2.47
N VAL A 148 14.75 -7.61 -3.13
CA VAL A 148 15.11 -9.01 -3.32
C VAL A 148 16.23 -9.18 -4.34
N SER A 149 16.21 -8.40 -5.43
CA SER A 149 17.31 -8.36 -6.40
C SER A 149 18.60 -7.76 -5.86
N GLY A 150 18.50 -6.91 -4.84
CA GLY A 150 19.64 -6.25 -4.19
C GLY A 150 19.97 -4.87 -4.77
N ASN A 151 19.10 -4.33 -5.61
CA ASN A 151 19.27 -3.04 -6.28
C ASN A 151 18.55 -1.87 -5.58
N LEU A 152 17.79 -2.13 -4.51
CA LEU A 152 17.05 -1.08 -3.83
C LEU A 152 17.98 -0.03 -3.21
N ASP A 153 17.87 1.21 -3.69
CA ASP A 153 18.43 2.37 -3.03
C ASP A 153 17.50 2.84 -1.89
N ASP A 154 17.95 2.60 -0.65
CA ASP A 154 17.23 2.89 0.60
C ASP A 154 17.50 4.30 1.15
N ARG A 155 18.29 5.13 0.44
CA ARG A 155 18.62 6.49 0.89
C ARG A 155 17.36 7.26 1.22
N MET A 156 17.36 7.87 2.41
CA MET A 156 16.28 8.74 2.86
C MET A 156 16.56 10.21 2.51
N TYR A 157 15.49 10.98 2.30
CA TYR A 157 15.51 12.44 2.05
C TYR A 157 16.22 12.88 0.75
N GLY A 158 16.31 14.18 0.50
CA GLY A 158 16.88 14.70 -0.75
C GLY A 158 15.93 14.59 -1.94
N PRO A 159 16.40 14.98 -3.14
CA PRO A 159 15.56 15.06 -4.33
C PRO A 159 15.04 13.68 -4.76
N GLY A 160 13.81 13.67 -5.27
CA GLY A 160 13.21 12.48 -5.87
C GLY A 160 13.79 12.16 -7.24
N PHE A 161 13.21 11.15 -7.89
CA PHE A 161 13.56 10.75 -9.26
C PHE A 161 12.33 10.79 -10.17
N LEU A 162 12.58 10.77 -11.48
CA LEU A 162 11.56 10.87 -12.52
C LEU A 162 11.47 9.55 -13.29
N LEU A 163 10.29 8.95 -13.31
CA LEU A 163 9.93 7.81 -14.18
C LEU A 163 9.54 8.25 -15.61
N PHE A 164 9.76 9.53 -15.92
CA PHE A 164 9.38 10.13 -17.18
C PHE A 164 10.53 10.97 -17.73
N GLU A 165 10.65 10.99 -19.04
CA GLU A 165 11.56 11.87 -19.77
C GLU A 165 10.78 13.06 -20.36
N PRO A 166 11.31 14.29 -20.24
CA PRO A 166 10.72 15.42 -20.94
C PRO A 166 10.95 15.24 -22.44
N ASN A 167 9.90 15.42 -23.24
CA ASN A 167 10.09 15.50 -24.69
C ASN A 167 10.86 16.78 -25.08
N ALA A 168 11.42 16.81 -26.28
CA ALA A 168 12.14 17.96 -26.82
C ALA A 168 11.22 19.05 -27.41
N ASN A 169 9.90 18.96 -27.22
CA ASN A 169 8.94 19.84 -27.89
C ASN A 169 8.63 21.10 -27.07
N TYR A 170 8.12 22.14 -27.75
CA TYR A 170 7.70 23.40 -27.12
C TYR A 170 6.61 23.20 -26.06
N ALA A 171 5.69 22.26 -26.30
CA ALA A 171 4.80 21.72 -25.27
C ALA A 171 5.49 20.52 -24.62
N ARG A 172 5.87 20.66 -23.35
CA ARG A 172 6.52 19.61 -22.57
C ARG A 172 5.51 18.48 -22.35
N ASN A 173 5.59 17.43 -23.16
CA ASN A 173 4.92 16.16 -22.89
C ASN A 173 5.88 15.26 -22.13
N TRP A 174 5.33 14.41 -21.27
CA TRP A 174 6.08 13.46 -20.47
C TRP A 174 5.98 12.08 -21.10
N ILE A 175 7.12 11.49 -21.41
CA ILE A 175 7.18 10.14 -21.99
C ILE A 175 7.62 9.19 -20.89
N PRO A 176 6.86 8.12 -20.58
CA PRO A 176 7.30 7.13 -19.61
C PRO A 176 8.65 6.53 -19.99
N LYS A 177 9.57 6.43 -19.02
CA LYS A 177 10.86 5.75 -19.21
C LYS A 177 10.65 4.26 -19.44
N GLU A 178 11.48 3.68 -20.30
CA GLU A 178 11.57 2.24 -20.49
C GLU A 178 12.85 1.65 -19.88
N ASN A 179 13.90 2.45 -19.76
CA ASN A 179 15.18 2.07 -19.17
C ASN A 179 15.39 2.81 -17.85
N PHE A 180 15.90 2.11 -16.84
CA PHE A 180 16.11 2.64 -15.49
C PHE A 180 17.59 2.57 -15.13
N GLY A 181 18.18 3.72 -14.82
CA GLY A 181 19.55 3.78 -14.31
C GLY A 181 19.59 3.67 -12.79
N ASP A 182 20.80 3.61 -12.21
CA ASP A 182 21.01 3.48 -10.75
C ASP A 182 20.25 4.53 -9.93
N THR A 183 20.11 5.76 -10.45
CA THR A 183 19.38 6.85 -9.78
C THR A 183 17.88 6.65 -9.76
N ASP A 184 17.35 5.79 -10.63
CA ASP A 184 15.93 5.47 -10.71
C ASP A 184 15.56 4.31 -9.77
N LEU A 185 16.52 3.54 -9.21
CA LEU A 185 16.26 2.34 -8.39
C LEU A 185 15.97 2.65 -6.89
N ARG A 186 15.61 3.90 -6.61
CA ARG A 186 15.19 4.35 -5.28
C ARG A 186 13.78 3.93 -4.96
N ARG A 187 13.46 3.80 -3.66
CA ARG A 187 12.09 3.57 -3.17
C ARG A 187 11.06 4.46 -3.88
N MET A 188 9.98 3.87 -4.36
CA MET A 188 9.00 4.53 -5.22
C MET A 188 8.26 5.69 -4.54
N ILE A 189 8.30 5.77 -3.20
CA ILE A 189 7.83 6.93 -2.43
C ILE A 189 8.56 8.23 -2.78
N TYR A 190 9.79 8.15 -3.32
CA TYR A 190 10.56 9.28 -3.81
C TYR A 190 10.36 9.54 -5.31
N SER A 191 9.50 8.78 -5.99
CA SER A 191 9.16 9.06 -7.39
C SER A 191 8.26 10.29 -7.48
N MET A 192 8.56 11.19 -8.42
CA MET A 192 7.67 12.30 -8.71
C MET A 192 6.46 11.78 -9.49
N LYS A 193 5.25 12.06 -8.96
CA LYS A 193 3.99 11.74 -9.64
C LYS A 193 3.52 12.92 -10.46
N LEU A 194 3.30 12.67 -11.75
CA LEU A 194 2.69 13.60 -12.69
C LEU A 194 1.18 13.40 -12.68
N ARG A 195 0.42 14.50 -12.72
CA ARG A 195 -1.05 14.42 -12.79
C ARG A 195 -1.46 13.91 -14.16
N MET A 196 -2.50 13.08 -14.21
CA MET A 196 -3.05 12.49 -15.45
C MET A 196 -2.08 11.59 -16.24
N GLU A 197 -0.91 11.25 -15.68
CA GLU A 197 0.12 10.44 -16.35
C GLU A 197 0.46 9.21 -15.52
N ASN A 198 0.62 8.07 -16.21
CA ASN A 198 0.98 6.79 -15.60
C ASN A 198 2.36 6.35 -16.07
N ASP A 199 3.14 5.74 -15.18
CA ASP A 199 4.40 5.13 -15.57
C ASP A 199 4.19 3.83 -16.38
N SER A 200 5.19 3.44 -17.15
CA SER A 200 5.13 2.38 -18.16
C SER A 200 4.86 0.98 -17.59
N ILE A 201 5.25 0.74 -16.33
CA ILE A 201 5.25 -0.62 -15.74
C ILE A 201 4.19 -0.70 -14.66
N PHE A 202 4.35 0.12 -13.62
CA PHE A 202 3.56 0.08 -12.40
C PHE A 202 2.26 0.90 -12.50
N GLY A 203 2.10 1.69 -13.57
CA GLY A 203 0.84 2.35 -13.91
C GLY A 203 -0.35 1.39 -14.09
N ALA A 204 -0.09 0.15 -14.52
CA ALA A 204 -1.13 -0.88 -14.66
C ALA A 204 -1.65 -1.46 -13.33
N PHE A 205 -1.01 -1.14 -12.20
CA PHE A 205 -1.25 -1.73 -10.88
C PHE A 205 -2.13 -0.84 -10.00
N ASP A 206 -3.23 -0.36 -10.57
CA ASP A 206 -4.26 0.42 -9.88
C ASP A 206 -3.69 1.64 -9.12
N CYS A 207 -2.71 2.33 -9.72
CA CYS A 207 -2.22 3.60 -9.21
C CYS A 207 -3.33 4.66 -9.26
N PRO A 208 -3.58 5.41 -8.18
CA PRO A 208 -4.53 6.50 -8.21
C PRO A 208 -3.98 7.63 -9.07
N ASP A 209 -4.85 8.28 -9.81
CA ASP A 209 -4.51 9.51 -10.52
C ASP A 209 -4.13 10.60 -9.51
N ALA A 210 -2.93 11.18 -9.66
CA ALA A 210 -2.43 12.24 -8.78
C ALA A 210 -3.23 13.55 -8.88
N GLY A 211 -4.19 13.66 -9.80
CA GLY A 211 -5.19 14.73 -9.90
C GLY A 211 -6.49 14.46 -9.15
N GLN A 212 -6.72 13.24 -8.63
CA GLN A 212 -7.98 12.84 -8.01
C GLN A 212 -7.81 12.43 -6.53
N VAL A 213 -8.87 12.60 -5.75
CA VAL A 213 -8.90 12.09 -4.37
C VAL A 213 -9.22 10.60 -4.40
N ALA A 214 -8.31 9.77 -3.91
CA ALA A 214 -8.49 8.33 -3.80
C ALA A 214 -8.58 7.92 -2.31
N PRO A 215 -9.79 7.81 -1.72
CA PRO A 215 -9.95 7.47 -0.31
C PRO A 215 -9.61 6.00 0.00
N SER A 216 -9.69 5.15 -1.01
CA SER A 216 -9.27 3.75 -1.04
C SER A 216 -8.75 3.45 -2.45
N ARG A 217 -7.71 2.62 -2.58
CA ARG A 217 -7.21 2.18 -3.90
C ARG A 217 -8.00 0.97 -4.39
N SER A 218 -8.38 0.96 -5.66
CA SER A 218 -8.88 -0.25 -6.31
C SER A 218 -7.78 -1.30 -6.35
N ARG A 219 -8.17 -2.57 -6.37
CA ARG A 219 -7.25 -3.69 -6.43
C ARG A 219 -7.80 -4.67 -7.44
N SER A 220 -7.16 -4.70 -8.60
CA SER A 220 -7.53 -5.57 -9.70
C SER A 220 -6.53 -6.72 -9.79
N THR A 221 -6.96 -7.83 -10.38
CA THR A 221 -6.06 -8.90 -10.81
C THR A 221 -6.38 -9.15 -12.28
N THR A 222 -5.61 -8.49 -13.15
CA THR A 222 -5.85 -8.51 -14.59
C THR A 222 -4.74 -9.29 -15.31
N PRO A 223 -5.05 -9.90 -16.46
CA PRO A 223 -4.02 -10.51 -17.31
C PRO A 223 -2.92 -9.51 -17.70
N ILE A 224 -3.27 -8.22 -17.87
CA ILE A 224 -2.31 -7.16 -18.20
C ILE A 224 -1.27 -7.00 -17.08
N GLN A 225 -1.68 -6.97 -15.82
CA GLN A 225 -0.73 -6.89 -14.69
C GLN A 225 0.21 -8.11 -14.66
N ALA A 226 -0.34 -9.31 -14.84
CA ALA A 226 0.47 -10.54 -14.85
C ALA A 226 1.44 -10.58 -16.03
N LEU A 227 1.01 -10.15 -17.23
CA LEU A 227 1.87 -10.06 -18.41
C LEU A 227 2.92 -8.95 -18.28
N ASN A 228 2.61 -7.86 -17.57
CA ASN A 228 3.55 -6.77 -17.30
C ASN A 228 4.66 -7.21 -16.33
N LEU A 229 4.30 -7.89 -15.21
CA LEU A 229 5.30 -8.51 -14.32
C LEU A 229 6.12 -9.57 -15.03
N PHE A 230 5.52 -10.27 -16.00
CA PHE A 230 6.26 -11.27 -16.74
C PHE A 230 7.20 -10.64 -17.76
N ASN A 231 6.81 -9.63 -18.54
CA ASN A 231 7.54 -9.25 -19.76
C ASN A 231 8.18 -7.86 -19.78
N SER A 232 7.97 -7.03 -18.76
CA SER A 232 8.60 -5.69 -18.76
C SER A 232 10.12 -5.78 -18.63
N GLY A 233 10.83 -4.85 -19.30
CA GLY A 233 12.29 -4.80 -19.28
C GLY A 233 12.85 -4.72 -17.85
N PHE A 234 12.27 -3.85 -17.02
CA PHE A 234 12.61 -3.75 -15.60
C PHE A 234 12.54 -5.11 -14.87
N LEU A 235 11.47 -5.90 -15.04
CA LEU A 235 11.36 -7.18 -14.35
C LEU A 235 12.37 -8.22 -14.88
N LEU A 236 12.73 -8.15 -16.17
CA LEU A 236 13.78 -8.99 -16.73
C LEU A 236 15.16 -8.63 -16.18
N ASP A 237 15.48 -7.34 -16.11
CA ASP A 237 16.74 -6.83 -15.57
C ASP A 237 16.87 -7.19 -14.09
N GLU A 238 15.81 -6.98 -13.31
CA GLU A 238 15.79 -7.30 -11.88
C GLU A 238 15.80 -8.82 -11.61
N ALA A 239 15.24 -9.64 -12.51
CA ALA A 239 15.34 -11.10 -12.42
C ALA A 239 16.78 -11.58 -12.66
N ASN A 240 17.49 -10.94 -13.60
CA ASN A 240 18.91 -11.21 -13.83
C ASN A 240 19.77 -10.75 -12.66
N ALA A 241 19.50 -9.56 -12.11
CA ALA A 241 20.19 -9.06 -10.91
C ALA A 241 19.96 -9.98 -9.70
N PHE A 242 18.73 -10.47 -9.52
CA PHE A 242 18.42 -11.42 -8.45
C PHE A 242 19.16 -12.76 -8.62
N ALA A 243 19.20 -13.30 -9.83
CA ALA A 243 19.98 -14.51 -10.13
C ALA A 243 21.47 -14.31 -9.83
N ALA A 244 22.06 -13.22 -10.33
CA ALA A 244 23.46 -12.88 -10.09
C ALA A 244 23.76 -12.71 -8.60
N ARG A 245 22.84 -12.12 -7.82
CA ARG A 245 22.96 -11.99 -6.36
C ARG A 245 23.04 -13.36 -5.67
N ILE A 246 22.18 -14.30 -6.05
CA ILE A 246 22.18 -15.67 -5.48
C ILE A 246 23.49 -16.40 -5.82
N GLU A 247 24.00 -16.25 -7.04
CA GLU A 247 25.23 -16.90 -7.47
C GLU A 247 26.47 -16.32 -6.77
N THR A 248 26.56 -14.99 -6.68
CA THR A 248 27.78 -14.31 -6.23
C THR A 248 27.86 -14.09 -4.72
N GLN A 249 26.79 -13.62 -4.10
CA GLN A 249 26.82 -13.21 -2.69
C GLN A 249 26.55 -14.40 -1.76
N GLU A 250 25.71 -15.33 -2.20
CA GLU A 250 25.25 -16.46 -1.37
C GLU A 250 26.03 -17.75 -1.63
N LYS A 251 26.99 -17.73 -2.56
CA LYS A 251 27.87 -18.87 -2.93
C LYS A 251 27.08 -20.16 -3.18
N SER A 252 25.87 -20.06 -3.72
CA SER A 252 25.01 -21.20 -4.00
C SER A 252 25.45 -21.88 -5.28
N VAL A 253 25.99 -23.09 -5.17
CA VAL A 253 26.66 -23.80 -6.28
C VAL A 253 25.76 -24.80 -6.98
N SER A 254 24.73 -25.34 -6.31
CA SER A 254 23.82 -26.32 -6.92
C SER A 254 22.46 -25.71 -7.26
N PRO A 255 21.77 -26.19 -8.33
CA PRO A 255 20.41 -25.75 -8.64
C PRO A 255 19.46 -25.89 -7.45
N GLN A 256 19.64 -26.92 -6.63
CA GLN A 256 18.86 -27.12 -5.42
C GLN A 256 19.10 -26.02 -4.37
N SER A 257 20.36 -25.67 -4.08
CA SER A 257 20.65 -24.61 -3.10
C SER A 257 20.22 -23.23 -3.63
N GLN A 258 20.34 -22.99 -4.94
CA GLN A 258 19.84 -21.79 -5.60
C GLN A 258 18.32 -21.67 -5.49
N ALA A 259 17.57 -22.75 -5.75
CA ALA A 259 16.12 -22.77 -5.60
C ALA A 259 15.69 -22.52 -4.15
N ASP A 260 16.30 -23.21 -3.18
CA ASP A 260 16.01 -23.01 -1.75
C ASP A 260 16.26 -21.56 -1.33
N ARG A 261 17.35 -20.93 -1.84
CA ARG A 261 17.68 -19.54 -1.54
C ARG A 261 16.71 -18.55 -2.20
N ALA A 262 16.35 -18.77 -3.47
CA ALA A 262 15.43 -17.92 -4.20
C ALA A 262 14.07 -17.83 -3.50
N PHE A 263 13.52 -18.97 -3.06
CA PHE A 263 12.26 -19.02 -2.32
C PHE A 263 12.37 -18.34 -0.94
N ALA A 264 13.46 -18.57 -0.21
CA ALA A 264 13.66 -17.95 1.10
C ALA A 264 13.73 -16.42 1.02
N MET A 265 14.41 -15.88 0.01
CA MET A 265 14.56 -14.43 -0.19
C MET A 265 13.29 -13.78 -0.76
N ALA A 266 12.65 -14.40 -1.75
CA ALA A 266 11.50 -13.82 -2.42
C ALA A 266 10.19 -13.99 -1.61
N LEU A 267 10.00 -15.15 -0.97
CA LEU A 267 8.72 -15.53 -0.33
C LEU A 267 8.82 -15.62 1.20
N GLY A 268 10.01 -15.45 1.78
CA GLY A 268 10.20 -15.49 3.23
C GLY A 268 9.99 -16.86 3.88
N ARG A 269 10.03 -17.95 3.10
CA ARG A 269 9.81 -19.33 3.57
C ARG A 269 10.70 -20.33 2.82
N PRO A 270 10.93 -21.54 3.38
CA PRO A 270 11.65 -22.58 2.65
C PRO A 270 10.88 -23.06 1.41
N CYS A 271 11.64 -23.50 0.39
CA CYS A 271 11.11 -24.18 -0.78
C CYS A 271 10.60 -25.58 -0.39
N ARG A 272 9.36 -25.90 -0.77
CA ARG A 272 8.76 -27.21 -0.46
C ARG A 272 9.33 -28.29 -1.40
N PRO A 273 9.30 -29.58 -1.03
CA PRO A 273 9.90 -30.63 -1.85
C PRO A 273 9.42 -30.66 -3.31
N GLY A 274 8.11 -30.51 -3.56
CA GLY A 274 7.58 -30.47 -4.92
C GLY A 274 7.93 -29.19 -5.68
N GLU A 275 7.99 -28.04 -5.00
CA GLU A 275 8.41 -26.77 -5.60
C GLU A 275 9.88 -26.81 -5.99
N ARG A 276 10.70 -27.45 -5.16
CA ARG A 276 12.14 -27.63 -5.42
C ARG A 276 12.38 -28.47 -6.65
N GLU A 277 11.64 -29.56 -6.81
CA GLU A 277 11.78 -30.42 -7.98
C GLU A 277 11.52 -29.64 -9.28
N GLU A 278 10.42 -28.89 -9.33
CA GLU A 278 10.07 -28.06 -10.49
C GLU A 278 11.03 -26.88 -10.69
N ALA A 279 11.49 -26.25 -9.60
CA ALA A 279 12.45 -25.16 -9.65
C ALA A 279 13.81 -25.63 -10.20
N VAL A 280 14.30 -26.80 -9.79
CA VAL A 280 15.54 -27.38 -10.29
C VAL A 280 15.43 -27.67 -11.79
N LYS A 281 14.34 -28.32 -12.24
CA LYS A 281 14.09 -28.55 -13.68
C LYS A 281 14.11 -27.25 -14.47
N LEU A 282 13.48 -26.19 -13.93
CA LEU A 282 13.44 -24.87 -14.57
C LEU A 282 14.83 -24.23 -14.66
N ILE A 283 15.61 -24.26 -13.57
CA ILE A 283 16.98 -23.73 -13.52
C ILE A 283 17.87 -24.46 -14.55
N GLU A 284 17.81 -25.78 -14.59
CA GLU A 284 18.64 -26.58 -15.51
C GLU A 284 18.27 -26.34 -16.98
N SER A 285 16.99 -26.12 -17.26
CA SER A 285 16.50 -25.93 -18.64
C SER A 285 16.65 -24.49 -19.15
N HIS A 286 16.46 -23.49 -18.27
CA HIS A 286 16.30 -22.08 -18.67
C HIS A 286 17.08 -21.09 -17.79
N GLY A 287 17.92 -21.58 -16.87
CA GLY A 287 18.74 -20.75 -15.98
C GLY A 287 17.98 -20.18 -14.77
N LEU A 288 18.76 -19.67 -13.80
CA LEU A 288 18.24 -19.15 -12.54
C LEU A 288 17.39 -17.88 -12.71
N SER A 289 17.70 -17.02 -13.69
CA SER A 289 16.89 -15.84 -14.00
C SER A 289 15.43 -16.18 -14.33
N SER A 290 15.20 -17.33 -14.97
CA SER A 290 13.85 -17.80 -15.30
C SER A 290 13.05 -18.15 -14.05
N LEU A 291 13.70 -18.76 -13.04
CA LEU A 291 13.07 -18.99 -11.74
C LEU A 291 12.78 -17.67 -11.01
N CYS A 292 13.74 -16.75 -10.96
CA CYS A 292 13.58 -15.43 -10.34
C CYS A 292 12.38 -14.67 -10.93
N ARG A 293 12.26 -14.67 -12.26
CA ARG A 293 11.13 -14.09 -13.00
C ARG A 293 9.80 -14.76 -12.65
N ALA A 294 9.77 -16.09 -12.55
CA ALA A 294 8.57 -16.82 -12.16
C ALA A 294 8.13 -16.49 -10.73
N LEU A 295 9.08 -16.33 -9.79
CA LEU A 295 8.79 -15.96 -8.41
C LEU A 295 8.19 -14.55 -8.31
N PHE A 296 8.73 -13.57 -9.03
CA PHE A 296 8.17 -12.20 -9.05
C PHE A 296 6.72 -12.15 -9.54
N ASN A 297 6.32 -13.08 -10.41
CA ASN A 297 4.95 -13.16 -10.93
C ASN A 297 4.04 -14.12 -10.12
N SER A 298 4.51 -14.65 -8.99
CA SER A 298 3.73 -15.55 -8.15
C SER A 298 2.74 -14.80 -7.25
N ASN A 299 1.61 -15.42 -6.91
CA ASN A 299 0.66 -14.83 -5.96
C ASN A 299 1.30 -14.61 -4.58
N GLU A 300 2.18 -15.50 -4.14
CA GLU A 300 2.81 -15.37 -2.81
C GLU A 300 3.76 -14.16 -2.74
N PHE A 301 4.37 -13.77 -3.87
CA PHE A 301 5.17 -12.55 -3.93
C PHE A 301 4.34 -11.26 -3.93
N LEU A 302 3.08 -11.36 -4.39
CA LEU A 302 2.20 -10.20 -4.60
C LEU A 302 1.18 -10.00 -3.49
N PHE A 303 1.09 -10.87 -2.50
CA PHE A 303 0.08 -10.80 -1.45
C PHE A 303 0.73 -10.90 -0.07
N LEU A 304 0.27 -10.04 0.83
CA LEU A 304 0.47 -10.23 2.26
C LEU A 304 -0.53 -11.30 2.74
N PRO A 305 -0.04 -12.37 3.39
CA PRO A 305 -0.90 -13.41 3.93
C PRO A 305 -1.84 -12.83 4.98
#